data_AF-A0A356UD00-F1
#
_entry.id   AF-A0A356UD00-F1
#
_cell.length_a   1.000
_cell.length_b   1.000
_cell.length_c   1.000
_cell.angle_alpha   90.00
_cell.angle_beta   90.00
_cell.angle_gamma   90.00
#
_symmetry.space_group_name_H-M   'P 1'
#
loop_
_entity.id
_entity.type
_entity.pdbx_description
1 polymer ?
#
loop_
_entity_poly.entity_id
_entity_poly.type
_entity_poly.pdbx_seq_one_letter_code
_entity_poly.pdbx_strand_id
1 'polypeptide(L)'
;MSTINKHGLSIIREIEPLLPGNVPNIKDRIVSGIYQQAEGISSQVVRTGNPYQAGLETRLDSILTSRWLGFPIMLLLLTLVLWITITGANYPSQLLASSLFWIEEQLLHLFAALGAPAWLTGILIQGMYRSLAWVVSVMLPPMA
;
A
#
# COMPACT_ATOMS: atom_id res chain seq x y z
N MET A 1 28.53 -17.47 35.73
CA MET A 1 29.10 -18.82 35.56
C MET A 1 29.83 -18.87 34.19
N SER A 2 30.82 -18.03 33.88
CA SER A 2 32.23 -17.96 34.32
C SER A 2 33.04 -19.27 34.25
N THR A 3 32.82 -20.07 33.20
CA THR A 3 33.66 -21.24 32.86
C THR A 3 34.08 -21.29 31.39
N ILE A 4 33.93 -20.19 30.64
CA ILE A 4 34.48 -20.11 29.28
C ILE A 4 35.99 -19.94 29.41
N ASN A 5 36.67 -21.08 29.28
CA ASN A 5 38.06 -21.20 28.88
C ASN A 5 39.07 -20.31 29.64
N LYS A 6 38.90 -20.19 30.96
CA LYS A 6 39.92 -19.58 31.84
C LYS A 6 41.27 -20.26 31.67
N HIS A 7 41.27 -21.55 31.32
CA HIS A 7 42.46 -22.34 31.11
C HIS A 7 43.20 -21.96 29.81
N GLY A 8 42.49 -21.75 28.70
CA GLY A 8 43.11 -21.25 27.46
C GLY A 8 43.63 -19.82 27.59
N LEU A 9 42.90 -18.95 28.31
CA LEU A 9 43.34 -17.58 28.61
C LEU A 9 44.53 -17.54 29.57
N SER A 10 44.60 -18.43 30.56
CA SER A 10 45.76 -18.52 31.46
C SER A 10 46.99 -19.03 30.72
N ILE A 11 46.84 -20.03 29.85
CA ILE A 11 47.93 -20.57 29.03
C ILE A 11 48.46 -19.52 28.04
N ILE A 12 47.58 -18.75 27.39
CA ILE A 12 48.01 -17.66 26.52
C ILE A 12 48.75 -16.57 27.32
N ARG A 13 48.26 -16.21 28.51
CA ARG A 13 48.88 -15.18 29.36
C ARG A 13 50.23 -15.63 29.95
N GLU A 14 50.41 -16.92 30.15
CA GLU A 14 51.66 -17.52 30.65
C GLU A 14 52.72 -17.67 29.54
N ILE A 15 52.29 -17.85 28.29
CA ILE A 15 53.16 -17.97 27.11
C ILE A 15 53.45 -16.59 26.46
N GLU A 16 52.60 -15.58 26.68
CA GLU A 16 52.74 -14.19 26.20
C GLU A 16 54.12 -13.55 26.46
N PRO A 17 54.75 -13.65 27.65
CA PRO A 17 56.08 -13.10 27.90
C PRO A 17 57.24 -13.91 27.26
N LEU A 18 56.98 -15.16 26.87
CA LEU A 18 57.94 -16.05 26.21
C LEU A 18 57.85 -15.98 24.68
N LEU A 19 56.86 -15.28 24.14
CA LEU A 19 56.70 -15.08 22.71
C LEU A 19 57.57 -13.90 22.24
N PRO A 20 58.31 -14.06 21.12
CA PRO A 20 59.03 -12.94 20.52
C PRO A 20 58.04 -11.82 20.17
N GLY A 21 58.50 -10.56 20.11
CA GLY A 21 57.72 -9.31 20.03
C GLY A 21 56.75 -9.12 18.84
N ASN A 22 56.34 -10.20 18.18
CA ASN A 22 55.38 -10.27 17.08
C ASN A 22 53.99 -10.80 17.52
N VAL A 23 53.68 -10.75 18.82
CA VAL A 23 52.41 -11.13 19.47
C VAL A 23 51.12 -10.68 18.74
N PRO A 24 51.01 -9.45 18.19
CA PRO A 24 49.82 -9.04 17.44
C PRO A 24 49.49 -9.95 16.24
N ASN A 25 50.50 -10.47 15.55
CA ASN A 25 50.31 -11.33 14.36
C ASN A 25 49.65 -12.67 14.71
N ILE A 26 49.98 -13.21 15.89
CA ILE A 26 49.43 -14.48 16.36
C ILE A 26 47.96 -14.32 16.74
N LYS A 27 47.61 -13.23 17.43
CA LYS A 27 46.22 -12.90 17.76
C LYS A 27 45.37 -12.73 16.49
N ASP A 28 45.88 -12.00 15.51
CA ASP A 28 45.19 -11.77 14.25
C ASP A 28 44.96 -13.07 13.47
N ARG A 29 45.93 -14.01 13.49
CA ARG A 29 45.77 -15.34 12.91
C ARG A 29 44.68 -16.17 13.60
N ILE A 30 44.62 -16.13 14.93
CA ILE A 30 43.57 -16.83 15.70
C ILE A 30 42.19 -16.26 15.36
N VAL A 31 42.05 -14.93 15.35
CA VAL A 31 40.80 -14.25 15.00
C VAL A 31 40.40 -14.58 13.56
N SER A 32 41.35 -14.53 12.62
CA SER A 32 41.10 -14.90 11.22
C SER A 32 40.59 -16.33 11.09
N GLY A 33 41.13 -17.29 11.85
CA GLY A 33 40.67 -18.67 11.83
C GLY A 33 39.23 -18.83 12.34
N ILE A 34 38.85 -18.07 13.38
CA ILE A 34 37.48 -18.07 13.91
C ILE A 34 36.50 -17.50 12.88
N TYR A 35 36.85 -16.38 12.23
CA TYR A 35 36.01 -15.78 11.19
C TYR A 35 35.86 -16.71 9.98
N GLN A 36 36.93 -17.37 9.54
CA GLN A 36 36.88 -18.36 8.46
C GLN A 36 35.95 -19.53 8.80
N GLN A 37 36.01 -20.03 10.04
CA GLN A 37 35.13 -21.11 10.48
C GLN A 37 33.66 -20.65 10.53
N ALA A 38 33.40 -19.44 11.04
CA ALA A 38 32.07 -18.86 11.08
C ALA A 38 31.49 -18.63 9.68
N GLU A 39 32.32 -18.15 8.75
CA GLU A 39 31.97 -18.00 7.33
C GLU A 39 31.62 -19.36 6.70
N GLY A 40 32.44 -20.38 6.96
CA GLY A 40 32.19 -21.75 6.52
C GLY A 40 30.86 -22.32 7.02
N ILE A 41 30.49 -22.06 8.28
CA ILE A 41 29.20 -22.49 8.83
C ILE A 41 28.04 -21.68 8.22
N SER A 42 28.20 -20.35 8.15
CA SER A 42 27.14 -19.47 7.63
C SER A 42 26.81 -19.77 6.16
N SER A 43 27.82 -20.03 5.32
CA SER A 43 27.63 -20.37 3.91
C SER A 43 26.91 -21.71 3.69
N GLN A 44 27.06 -22.66 4.62
CA GLN A 44 26.38 -23.96 4.54
C GLN A 44 24.90 -23.89 4.96
N VAL A 45 24.56 -23.00 5.88
CA VAL A 45 23.21 -22.89 6.46
C VAL A 45 22.37 -21.82 5.76
N VAL A 46 23.01 -20.72 5.32
CA VAL A 46 22.33 -19.63 4.61
C VAL A 46 22.08 -20.06 3.18
N ARG A 47 20.87 -20.55 2.93
CA ARG A 47 20.33 -20.63 1.58
C ARG A 47 19.81 -19.26 1.20
N THR A 48 20.55 -18.51 0.39
CA THR A 48 19.98 -17.38 -0.35
C THR A 48 18.80 -17.93 -1.15
N GLY A 49 17.58 -17.45 -0.85
CA GLY A 49 16.38 -17.81 -1.60
C GLY A 49 16.59 -17.66 -3.10
N ASN A 50 15.82 -18.42 -3.89
CA ASN A 50 15.95 -18.54 -5.35
C ASN A 50 16.37 -17.19 -6.01
N PRO A 51 17.58 -17.08 -6.58
CA PRO A 51 18.11 -15.81 -7.09
C PRO A 51 17.25 -15.23 -8.22
N TYR A 52 16.48 -16.08 -8.92
CA TYR A 52 15.54 -15.64 -9.95
C TYR A 52 14.30 -14.95 -9.37
N GLN A 53 13.71 -15.48 -8.29
CA GLN A 53 12.54 -14.87 -7.63
C GLN A 53 12.94 -13.60 -6.88
N ALA A 54 14.06 -13.67 -6.14
CA ALA A 54 14.64 -12.50 -5.49
C ALA A 54 14.97 -11.39 -6.50
N GLY A 55 15.45 -11.75 -7.71
CA GLY A 55 15.78 -10.80 -8.76
C GLY A 55 14.56 -10.04 -9.33
N LEU A 56 13.44 -10.71 -9.55
CA LEU A 56 12.21 -10.05 -10.04
C LEU A 56 11.57 -9.18 -8.96
N GLU A 57 11.46 -9.68 -7.73
CA GLU A 57 10.93 -8.92 -6.59
C GLU A 57 11.79 -7.69 -6.31
N THR A 58 13.12 -7.84 -6.24
CA THR A 58 14.04 -6.73 -6.02
C THR A 58 14.01 -5.71 -7.17
N ARG A 59 13.87 -6.18 -8.42
CA ARG A 59 13.76 -5.28 -9.57
C ARG A 59 12.45 -4.51 -9.57
N LEU A 60 11.34 -5.17 -9.24
CA LEU A 60 10.04 -4.53 -9.13
C LEU A 60 10.04 -3.51 -7.98
N ASP A 61 10.58 -3.86 -6.82
CA ASP A 61 10.74 -2.96 -5.68
C ASP A 61 11.65 -1.77 -6.01
N SER A 62 12.73 -1.99 -6.77
CA SER A 62 13.61 -0.89 -7.21
C SER A 62 12.91 0.07 -8.18
N ILE A 63 11.99 -0.43 -9.01
CA ILE A 63 11.18 0.39 -9.92
C ILE A 63 10.14 1.19 -9.13
N LEU A 64 9.47 0.55 -8.17
CA LEU A 64 8.43 1.17 -7.36
C LEU A 64 9.00 2.16 -6.33
N THR A 65 10.16 1.87 -5.75
CA THR A 65 10.82 2.65 -4.69
C THR A 65 11.89 3.60 -5.22
N SER A 66 12.09 3.65 -6.54
CA SER A 66 13.03 4.57 -7.17
C SER A 66 12.62 6.02 -6.89
N ARG A 67 13.58 6.85 -6.44
CA ARG A 67 13.38 8.29 -6.17
C ARG A 67 12.77 9.03 -7.37
N TRP A 68 13.07 8.58 -8.59
CA TRP A 68 12.67 9.26 -9.82
C TRP A 68 11.46 8.61 -10.50
N LEU A 69 11.31 7.29 -10.43
CA LEU A 69 10.16 6.57 -11.00
C LEU A 69 8.98 6.46 -10.02
N GLY A 70 9.22 6.59 -8.71
CA GLY A 70 8.17 6.56 -7.69
C GLY A 70 7.15 7.70 -7.86
N PHE A 71 7.61 8.93 -8.11
CA PHE A 71 6.71 10.07 -8.35
C PHE A 71 5.78 9.90 -9.57
N PRO A 72 6.27 9.57 -10.79
CA PRO A 72 5.40 9.37 -11.94
C PRO A 72 4.49 8.15 -11.78
N ILE A 73 4.96 7.06 -11.16
CA ILE A 73 4.11 5.89 -10.88
C ILE A 73 3.00 6.25 -9.90
N MET A 74 3.31 7.00 -8.84
CA MET A 74 2.33 7.46 -7.86
C MET A 74 1.27 8.36 -8.52
N LEU A 75 1.68 9.30 -9.38
CA LEU A 75 0.76 10.17 -10.12
C LEU A 75 -0.14 9.36 -11.07
N LEU A 76 0.42 8.38 -11.78
CA LEU A 76 -0.33 7.51 -12.69
C LEU A 76 -1.36 6.69 -11.92
N LEU A 77 -0.96 6.04 -10.82
CA LEU A 77 -1.89 5.28 -9.96
C LEU A 77 -2.98 6.18 -9.39
N LEU A 78 -2.62 7.36 -8.87
CA LEU A 78 -3.58 8.33 -8.36
C LEU A 78 -4.59 8.73 -9.45
N THR A 79 -4.10 9.06 -10.65
CA THR A 79 -4.93 9.45 -11.78
C THR A 79 -5.85 8.32 -12.20
N LEU A 80 -5.35 7.09 -12.25
CA LEU A 80 -6.11 5.90 -12.62
C LEU A 80 -7.22 5.63 -11.59
N VAL A 81 -6.90 5.67 -10.30
CA VAL A 81 -7.89 5.48 -9.23
C VAL A 81 -8.94 6.58 -9.29
N LEU A 82 -8.52 7.85 -9.39
CA LEU A 82 -9.42 9.00 -9.47
C LEU A 82 -10.29 8.94 -10.74
N TRP A 83 -9.74 8.50 -11.87
CA TRP A 83 -10.48 8.28 -13.12
C TRP A 83 -11.56 7.22 -12.95
N ILE A 84 -11.20 6.07 -12.35
CA ILE A 84 -12.15 4.98 -12.08
C ILE A 84 -13.24 5.47 -11.13
N THR A 85 -12.90 6.23 -10.09
CA THR A 85 -13.89 6.76 -9.14
C THR A 85 -14.84 7.76 -9.80
N ILE A 86 -14.33 8.70 -10.60
CA ILE A 86 -15.17 9.69 -11.29
C ILE A 86 -16.06 9.02 -12.34
N THR A 87 -15.48 8.19 -13.21
CA THR A 87 -16.23 7.49 -14.27
C THR A 87 -17.22 6.49 -13.66
N GLY A 88 -16.78 5.77 -12.63
CA GLY A 88 -17.58 4.82 -11.88
C GLY A 88 -18.69 5.47 -11.07
N ALA A 89 -18.57 6.74 -10.66
CA ALA A 89 -19.63 7.50 -10.00
C ALA A 89 -20.64 8.11 -11.00
N ASN A 90 -20.25 8.32 -12.25
CA ASN A 90 -21.17 8.83 -13.28
C ASN A 90 -22.28 7.82 -13.62
N TYR A 91 -21.94 6.53 -13.69
CA TYR A 91 -22.93 5.48 -13.99
C TYR A 91 -24.05 5.33 -12.92
N PRO A 92 -23.78 5.23 -11.61
CA PRO A 92 -24.81 5.18 -10.58
C PRO A 92 -25.59 6.50 -10.49
N SER A 93 -24.96 7.66 -10.77
CA SER A 93 -25.65 8.95 -10.85
C SER A 93 -26.78 8.92 -11.89
N GLN A 94 -26.48 8.46 -13.10
CA GLN A 94 -27.46 8.40 -14.20
C GLN A 94 -28.63 7.46 -13.88
N LEU A 95 -28.35 6.32 -13.24
CA LEU A 95 -29.37 5.37 -12.79
C LEU A 95 -30.26 5.95 -11.69
N LEU A 96 -29.68 6.64 -10.71
CA LEU A 96 -30.41 7.32 -9.65
C LEU A 96 -31.29 8.44 -10.19
N ALA A 97 -30.74 9.29 -11.06
CA ALA A 97 -31.49 10.37 -11.70
C ALA A 97 -32.69 9.81 -12.50
N SER A 98 -32.46 8.80 -13.35
CA SER A 98 -33.52 8.18 -14.15
C SER A 98 -34.62 7.57 -13.29
N SER A 99 -34.24 6.91 -12.19
CA SER A 99 -35.20 6.31 -11.25
C SER A 99 -36.02 7.37 -10.50
N LEU A 100 -35.38 8.47 -10.10
CA LEU A 100 -36.03 9.55 -9.36
C LEU A 100 -37.00 10.34 -10.27
N PHE A 101 -36.60 10.64 -11.51
CA PHE A 101 -37.50 11.28 -12.48
C PHE A 101 -38.66 10.36 -12.88
N TRP A 102 -38.43 9.05 -12.98
CA TRP A 102 -39.51 8.09 -13.20
C TRP A 102 -40.55 8.08 -12.07
N ILE A 103 -40.10 8.20 -10.82
CA ILE A 103 -40.99 8.33 -9.65
C ILE A 103 -41.75 9.66 -9.67
N GLU A 104 -41.13 10.76 -10.12
CA GLU A 104 -41.79 12.07 -10.31
C GLU A 104 -43.00 11.94 -11.26
N GLU A 105 -42.79 11.32 -12.42
CA GLU A 105 -43.84 11.14 -13.43
C GLU A 105 -44.98 10.28 -12.88
N GLN A 106 -44.66 9.19 -12.19
CA GLN A 106 -45.68 8.33 -11.58
C GLN A 106 -46.47 9.05 -10.49
N LEU A 107 -45.83 9.91 -9.68
CA LEU A 107 -46.51 10.74 -8.70
C LEU A 107 -47.42 11.78 -9.37
N LEU A 108 -46.98 12.44 -10.43
CA LEU A 108 -47.80 13.37 -11.19
C LEU A 108 -49.05 12.69 -11.73
N HIS A 109 -48.92 11.48 -12.30
CA HIS A 109 -50.05 10.71 -12.78
C HIS A 109 -51.01 10.27 -11.67
N LEU A 110 -50.50 9.85 -10.51
CA LEU A 110 -51.33 9.48 -9.35
C LEU A 110 -52.09 10.69 -8.79
N PHE A 111 -51.44 11.83 -8.63
CA PHE A 111 -52.09 13.04 -8.13
C PHE A 111 -53.10 13.61 -9.14
N ALA A 112 -52.83 13.49 -10.45
CA ALA A 112 -53.79 13.82 -11.50
C ALA A 112 -55.01 12.87 -11.47
N ALA A 113 -54.78 11.56 -11.29
CA ALA A 113 -55.85 10.56 -11.19
C ALA A 113 -56.70 10.71 -9.90
N LEU A 114 -56.10 11.19 -8.80
CA LEU A 114 -56.79 11.50 -7.55
C LEU A 114 -57.50 12.87 -7.57
N GLY A 115 -57.43 13.61 -8.69
CA GLY A 115 -58.07 14.92 -8.82
C GLY A 115 -57.47 16.01 -7.93
N ALA A 116 -56.18 15.87 -7.57
CA ALA A 116 -55.52 16.83 -6.69
C ALA A 116 -55.43 18.22 -7.34
N PRO A 117 -55.69 19.30 -6.58
CA PRO A 117 -55.70 20.65 -7.13
C PRO A 117 -54.28 21.09 -7.55
N ALA A 118 -54.19 21.81 -8.67
CA ALA A 118 -52.93 22.16 -9.34
C ALA A 118 -51.92 22.92 -8.46
N TRP A 119 -52.38 23.64 -7.44
CA TRP A 119 -51.50 24.34 -6.49
C TRP A 119 -50.75 23.37 -5.57
N LEU A 120 -51.35 22.24 -5.21
CA LEU A 120 -50.75 21.24 -4.33
C LEU A 120 -49.69 20.44 -5.08
N THR A 121 -50.01 19.98 -6.29
CA THR A 121 -49.05 19.28 -7.16
C THR A 121 -47.91 20.18 -7.62
N GLY A 122 -48.18 21.45 -7.92
CA GLY A 122 -47.16 22.43 -8.27
C GLY A 122 -46.16 22.69 -7.14
N ILE A 123 -46.62 22.80 -5.89
CA ILE A 123 -45.72 23.05 -4.75
C ILE A 123 -44.96 21.77 -4.36
N LEU A 124 -45.66 20.64 -4.17
CA LEU A 124 -45.04 19.42 -3.68
C LEU A 124 -44.13 18.77 -4.72
N ILE A 125 -44.62 18.63 -5.95
CA ILE A 125 -43.93 17.83 -6.97
C ILE A 125 -43.01 18.72 -7.79
N GLN A 126 -43.55 19.75 -8.45
CA GLN A 126 -42.76 20.62 -9.32
C GLN A 126 -41.81 21.56 -8.54
N GLY A 127 -42.13 21.87 -7.28
CA GLY A 127 -41.30 22.68 -6.40
C GLY A 127 -40.34 21.83 -5.57
N MET A 128 -40.88 21.16 -4.54
CA MET A 128 -40.05 20.48 -3.53
C MET A 128 -39.35 19.23 -4.09
N TYR A 129 -40.10 18.31 -4.69
CA TYR A 129 -39.54 17.06 -5.21
C TYR A 129 -38.50 17.33 -6.30
N ARG A 130 -38.84 18.18 -7.27
CA ARG A 130 -37.94 18.54 -8.36
C ARG A 130 -36.68 19.26 -7.87
N SER A 131 -36.77 20.13 -6.88
CA SER A 131 -35.59 20.79 -6.28
C SER A 131 -34.70 19.78 -5.54
N LEU A 132 -35.29 18.83 -4.80
CA LEU A 132 -34.54 17.77 -4.13
C LEU A 132 -33.87 16.83 -5.13
N ALA A 133 -34.60 16.41 -6.16
CA ALA A 133 -34.07 15.59 -7.24
C ALA A 133 -32.89 16.27 -7.93
N TRP A 134 -32.99 17.58 -8.16
CA TRP A 134 -31.89 18.38 -8.69
C TRP A 134 -30.69 18.44 -7.74
N VAL A 135 -30.86 18.75 -6.46
CA VAL A 135 -29.73 18.83 -5.52
C VAL A 135 -29.04 17.48 -5.39
N VAL A 136 -29.80 16.38 -5.31
CA VAL A 136 -29.25 15.01 -5.26
C VAL A 136 -28.52 14.67 -6.56
N SER A 137 -29.06 15.08 -7.71
CA SER A 137 -28.48 14.88 -9.04
C SER A 137 -27.35 15.86 -9.40
N VAL A 138 -27.13 16.93 -8.63
CA VAL A 138 -26.01 17.88 -8.80
C VAL A 138 -24.85 17.49 -7.88
N MET A 139 -25.14 16.89 -6.72
CA MET A 139 -24.13 16.40 -5.79
C MET A 139 -23.47 15.10 -6.27
N LEU A 140 -24.22 14.22 -6.96
CA LEU A 140 -23.62 13.29 -7.92
C LEU A 140 -23.43 14.06 -9.22
N PRO A 141 -22.30 13.95 -9.92
CA PRO A 141 -21.95 14.81 -11.05
C PRO A 141 -23.15 14.98 -12.01
N PRO A 142 -23.56 16.23 -12.29
CA PRO A 142 -24.73 16.50 -13.11
C PRO A 142 -24.41 16.07 -14.54
N MET A 143 -25.37 15.34 -15.13
CA MET A 143 -25.42 15.13 -16.57
C MET A 143 -25.45 16.49 -17.27
N ALA A 144 -24.47 16.68 -18.16
CA ALA A 144 -24.82 17.05 -19.52
C ALA A 144 -25.32 15.80 -20.25
#